data_AF-A0A3D3BLD5-F1
#
_entry.id   AF-A0A3D3BLD5-F1
#
_cell.length_a   1.000
_cell.length_b   1.000
_cell.length_c   1.000
_cell.angle_alpha   90.00
_cell.angle_beta   90.00
_cell.angle_gamma   90.00
#
_symmetry.space_group_name_H-M   'P 1'
#
loop_
_entity.id
_entity.type
_entity.pdbx_description
1 polymer ?
#
loop_
_entity_poly.entity_id
_entity_poly.type
_entity_poly.pdbx_seq_one_letter_code
_entity_poly.pdbx_strand_id
1 'polypeptide(L)' 'MPNSELKNKVVIVTGAAGGIGQVISREFALAGATVVLTSRNEE' A
#
# COMPACT_ATOMS: atom_id res chain seq x y z
N MET A 1 -8.40 -1.56 15.64
CA MET A 1 -8.25 -0.09 15.61
C MET A 1 -7.33 0.22 14.43
N PRO A 2 -7.72 1.02 13.43
CA PRO A 2 -6.78 1.43 12.38
C PRO A 2 -5.71 2.33 13.01
N ASN A 3 -4.47 1.84 13.04
CA ASN A 3 -3.34 2.51 13.66
C ASN A 3 -2.79 3.56 12.68
N SER A 4 -2.80 4.85 13.00
CA SER A 4 -2.46 5.91 12.03
C SER A 4 -0.96 6.26 11.99
N GLU A 5 -0.08 5.31 12.32
CA GLU A 5 1.36 5.53 12.49
C GLU A 5 2.06 6.12 11.26
N LEU A 6 1.52 5.86 10.07
CA LEU A 6 2.12 6.29 8.80
C LEU A 6 1.39 7.49 8.18
N LYS A 7 0.60 8.23 8.97
CA LYS A 7 -0.04 9.46 8.51
C LYS A 7 0.99 10.44 7.94
N ASN A 8 0.66 11.05 6.79
CA ASN A 8 1.51 11.96 6.03
C ASN A 8 2.82 11.34 5.48
N LYS A 9 2.91 10.01 5.41
CA LYS A 9 3.99 9.31 4.71
C LYS A 9 3.51 8.82 3.34
N VAL A 10 4.43 8.81 2.38
CA VAL A 10 4.21 8.24 1.04
C VAL A 10 4.98 6.94 0.94
N VAL A 11 4.31 5.87 0.50
CA VAL A 11 4.90 4.53 0.33
C VAL A 11 4.69 4.08 -1.11
N ILE A 12 5.75 3.60 -1.77
CA ILE A 12 5.66 2.97 -3.09
C ILE A 12 5.72 1.46 -2.90
N VAL A 13 4.72 0.74 -3.41
CA VAL A 13 4.71 -0.73 -3.43
C VAL A 13 4.89 -1.22 -4.86
N THR A 14 5.91 -2.04 -5.09
CA THR A 14 6.15 -2.72 -6.38
C THR A 14 5.58 -4.13 -6.35
N GLY A 15 5.10 -4.61 -7.51
CA GLY A 15 4.38 -5.88 -7.59
C GLY A 15 3.03 -5.85 -6.86
N ALA A 16 2.37 -4.68 -6.83
CA ALA A 16 1.18 -4.45 -6.01
C ALA A 16 -0.10 -5.14 -6.52
N ALA A 17 -0.14 -5.60 -7.77
CA ALA A 17 -1.34 -6.10 -8.43
C ALA A 17 -1.88 -7.45 -7.90
N GLY A 18 -1.17 -8.15 -7.01
CA GLY A 18 -1.70 -9.40 -6.48
C GLY A 18 -0.92 -10.02 -5.34
N GLY A 19 -1.51 -11.06 -4.76
CA GLY A 19 -0.92 -11.86 -3.69
C GLY A 19 -0.45 -10.99 -2.52
N ILE A 20 0.82 -11.14 -2.17
CA ILE A 20 1.43 -10.44 -1.04
C ILE A 20 1.46 -8.92 -1.27
N GLY A 21 1.71 -8.46 -2.51
CA GLY A 21 1.77 -7.03 -2.82
C GLY A 21 0.47 -6.30 -2.53
N GLN A 22 -0.66 -6.94 -2.79
CA GLN A 22 -1.99 -6.40 -2.51
C GLN A 22 -2.25 -6.29 -1.00
N VAL A 23 -1.87 -7.31 -0.23
CA VAL A 23 -2.01 -7.30 1.24
C VAL A 23 -1.13 -6.21 1.85
N ILE A 24 0.14 -6.12 1.44
CA ILE A 24 1.07 -5.08 1.90
C ILE A 24 0.51 -3.68 1.63
N SER A 25 -0.01 -3.46 0.42
CA SER A 25 -0.59 -2.17 0.03
C SER A 25 -1.78 -1.79 0.91
N ARG A 26 -2.64 -2.77 1.21
CA ARG A 26 -3.80 -2.58 2.10
C ARG A 26 -3.38 -2.25 3.53
N GLU A 27 -2.41 -2.96 4.08
CA GLU A 27 -1.94 -2.72 5.45
C GLU A 27 -1.28 -1.33 5.58
N PHE A 28 -0.53 -0.88 4.57
CA PHE A 28 0.00 0.48 4.56
C PHE A 28 -1.09 1.56 4.47
N ALA A 29 -2.14 1.33 3.69
CA ALA A 29 -3.27 2.25 3.60
C ALA A 29 -4.05 2.30 4.93
N LEU A 30 -4.28 1.15 5.58
CA LEU A 30 -4.89 1.07 6.91
C LEU A 30 -4.02 1.74 7.98
N ALA A 31 -2.70 1.76 7.79
CA ALA A 31 -1.76 2.46 8.66
C ALA A 31 -1.75 4.00 8.46
N GLY A 32 -2.54 4.52 7.50
CA GLY A 32 -2.69 5.95 7.22
C GLY A 32 -1.71 6.54 6.21
N ALA A 33 -0.93 5.70 5.51
CA ALA A 33 -0.03 6.16 4.45
C ALA A 33 -0.78 6.52 3.16
N THR A 34 -0.22 7.43 2.38
CA THR A 34 -0.53 7.56 0.96
C THR A 34 0.26 6.50 0.20
N VAL A 35 -0.43 5.53 -0.40
CA VAL A 35 0.20 4.41 -1.07
C VAL A 35 0.17 4.59 -2.59
N VAL A 36 1.33 4.49 -3.23
CA VAL A 36 1.50 4.45 -4.68
C VAL A 36 1.72 3.00 -5.09
N LEU A 37 0.84 2.48 -5.93
CA LEU A 37 0.88 1.10 -6.39
C LEU A 37 1.58 1.03 -7.74
N THR A 38 2.54 0.12 -7.87
CA THR A 38 3.23 -0.12 -9.13
C THR A 38 3.23 -1.60 -9.46
N SER A 39 2.97 -1.88 -10.73
CA SER A 39 2.80 -3.21 -11.28
C SER A 39 3.14 -3.15 -12.77
N ARG A 40 3.45 -4.29 -13.38
CA ARG A 40 3.59 -4.37 -14.84
C ARG A 40 2.24 -4.33 -15.55
N ASN A 41 1.18 -4.74 -14.86
CA ASN A 41 -0.19 -4.77 -15.37
C ASN A 41 -1.00 -3.70 -14.64
N GLU A 42 -1.89 -3.03 -15.36
CA GLU A 42 -2.78 -1.99 -14.79
C GLU A 42 -4.01 -2.57 -14.06
N GLU A 43 -4.28 -3.86 -14.28
CA GLU A 43 -5.34 -4.64 -13.63
C GLU A 43 -5.01 -5.02 -12.19
#